data_AF-A0A530GSZ1-F1
#
_entry.id   AF-A0A530GSZ1-F1
#
_cell.length_a   1.000
_cell.length_b   1.000
_cell.length_c   1.000
_cell.angle_alpha   90.00
_cell.angle_beta   90.00
_cell.angle_gamma   90.00
#
_symmetry.space_group_name_H-M   'P 1'
#
loop_
_entity.id
_entity.type
_entity.pdbx_description
1 polymer ?
#
loop_
_entity_poly.entity_id
_entity_poly.type
_entity_poly.pdbx_seq_one_letter_code
_entity_poly.pdbx_strand_id
1 'polypeptide(L)'
;GPAWDVHGDAMPGIPTIRMFEALACGIPLVSAPWSDVEGLFRSGTDFLFARNGAEMTGHLRNVLNDRQLAQALAASGLETILARHTCRHRADELFDILAACGNRAAAEIKPATEAAA
;
A
#
# COMPACT_ATOMS: atom_id res chain seq x y z
N GLY A 1 -13.38 -21.40 -18.98
CA GLY A 1 -13.92 -20.80 -17.74
C GLY A 1 -13.57 -19.33 -17.72
N PRO A 2 -14.32 -18.44 -17.06
CA PRO A 2 -14.01 -17.02 -17.10
C PRO A 2 -12.71 -16.76 -16.33
N ALA A 3 -11.95 -15.76 -16.79
CA ALA A 3 -10.56 -15.46 -16.45
C ALA A 3 -10.32 -14.92 -15.02
N TRP A 4 -11.11 -15.33 -14.03
CA TRP A 4 -10.99 -14.88 -12.63
C TRP A 4 -10.31 -15.87 -11.69
N ASP A 5 -9.96 -17.08 -12.15
CA ASP A 5 -9.09 -18.02 -11.41
C ASP A 5 -7.63 -17.55 -11.50
N VAL A 6 -7.31 -16.44 -10.83
CA VAL A 6 -5.92 -16.12 -10.49
C VAL A 6 -5.69 -16.62 -9.06
N HIS A 7 -5.12 -17.82 -8.95
CA HIS A 7 -4.64 -18.35 -7.67
C HIS A 7 -3.61 -17.38 -7.08
N GLY A 8 -3.94 -16.80 -5.92
CA GLY A 8 -3.08 -15.91 -5.13
C GLY A 8 -1.96 -16.63 -4.39
N ASP A 9 -1.20 -17.48 -5.08
CA ASP A 9 -0.06 -18.22 -4.50
C ASP A 9 1.23 -17.39 -4.42
N ALA A 10 1.20 -16.13 -4.86
CA ALA A 10 2.32 -15.22 -4.72
C ALA A 10 2.14 -14.39 -3.44
N MET A 11 2.71 -14.87 -2.33
CA MET A 11 2.87 -14.18 -1.05
C MET A 11 1.57 -13.89 -0.27
N PRO A 12 1.08 -14.85 0.53
CA PRO A 12 0.00 -14.58 1.48
C PRO A 12 0.43 -13.48 2.46
N GLY A 13 -0.35 -12.40 2.55
CA GLY A 13 -0.17 -11.37 3.58
C GLY A 13 0.19 -9.98 3.09
N ILE A 14 0.65 -9.83 1.84
CA ILE A 14 1.13 -8.53 1.32
C ILE A 14 0.33 -8.16 0.07
N PRO A 15 -0.28 -6.97 0.02
CA PRO A 15 -0.95 -6.53 -1.19
C PRO A 15 0.08 -6.30 -2.28
N THR A 16 -0.27 -6.59 -3.53
CA THR A 16 0.61 -6.20 -4.64
C THR A 16 0.86 -4.69 -4.60
N ILE A 17 2.02 -4.26 -5.11
CA ILE A 17 2.38 -2.83 -5.16
C ILE A 17 1.32 -1.97 -5.87
N ARG A 18 0.49 -2.58 -6.72
CA ARG A 18 -0.64 -1.97 -7.43
C ARG A 18 -1.65 -1.30 -6.49
N MET A 19 -1.83 -1.79 -5.27
CA MET A 19 -2.71 -1.15 -4.30
C MET A 19 -2.15 0.21 -3.89
N PHE A 20 -0.85 0.30 -3.62
CA PHE A 20 -0.19 1.56 -3.28
C PHE A 20 -0.26 2.55 -4.44
N GLU A 21 0.04 2.10 -5.66
CA GLU A 21 0.03 2.94 -6.86
C GLU A 21 -1.37 3.50 -7.16
N ALA A 22 -2.40 2.65 -7.11
CA ALA A 22 -3.77 3.09 -7.40
C ALA A 22 -4.26 4.13 -6.39
N LEU A 23 -4.02 3.90 -5.10
CA LEU A 23 -4.44 4.82 -4.05
C LEU A 23 -3.61 6.11 -4.06
N ALA A 24 -2.30 6.05 -4.37
CA ALA A 24 -1.46 7.23 -4.56
C ALA A 24 -1.92 8.11 -5.73
N CYS A 25 -2.49 7.50 -6.78
CA CYS A 25 -3.10 8.20 -7.91
C CYS A 25 -4.50 8.75 -7.61
N GLY A 26 -5.04 8.53 -6.40
CA GLY A 26 -6.40 8.95 -6.05
C GLY A 26 -7.48 8.18 -6.83
N ILE A 27 -7.24 6.92 -7.15
CA ILE A 27 -8.19 6.07 -7.89
C ILE A 27 -9.00 5.24 -6.88
N PRO A 28 -10.34 5.25 -6.92
CA PRO A 28 -11.15 4.36 -6.08
C PRO A 28 -10.89 2.90 -6.46
N LEU A 29 -10.59 2.07 -5.45
CA LEU A 29 -10.09 0.71 -5.65
C LEU A 29 -11.10 -0.35 -5.17
N VAL A 30 -11.30 -1.38 -5.99
CA VAL A 30 -11.96 -2.63 -5.61
C VAL A 30 -10.96 -3.76 -5.79
N SER A 31 -10.79 -4.62 -4.80
CA SER A 31 -9.79 -5.70 -4.81
C SER A 31 -10.42 -7.06 -4.46
N ALA A 32 -9.80 -8.14 -4.94
CA ALA A 32 -10.04 -9.47 -4.41
C ALA A 32 -9.51 -9.57 -2.97
N PRO A 33 -10.02 -10.49 -2.13
CA PRO A 33 -9.61 -10.60 -0.74
C PRO A 33 -8.14 -11.01 -0.63
N TRP A 34 -7.43 -10.39 0.30
CA TRP A 34 -6.10 -10.78 0.75
C TRP A 34 -6.00 -10.57 2.27
N SER A 35 -5.03 -11.20 2.91
CA SER A 35 -4.82 -11.08 4.36
C SER A 35 -4.00 -9.83 4.67
N ASP A 36 -4.60 -8.80 5.24
CA ASP A 36 -3.85 -7.60 5.69
C ASP A 36 -3.27 -7.81 7.09
N VAL A 37 -2.09 -8.43 7.15
CA VAL A 37 -1.43 -8.75 8.42
C VAL A 37 -0.79 -7.53 9.09
N GLU A 38 -0.52 -6.47 8.32
CA GLU A 38 0.17 -5.26 8.79
C GLU A 38 -0.79 -4.07 9.02
N GLY A 39 -2.07 -4.21 8.68
CA GLY A 39 -3.04 -3.11 8.79
C GLY A 39 -2.65 -1.93 7.91
N LEU A 40 -2.26 -2.23 6.67
CA LEU A 40 -1.77 -1.27 5.69
C LEU A 40 -2.86 -0.28 5.27
N PHE A 41 -4.10 -0.76 5.16
CA PHE A 41 -5.25 0.01 4.67
C PHE A 41 -6.55 -0.31 5.42
N ARG A 42 -7.52 0.62 5.38
CA ARG A 42 -8.83 0.48 6.02
C ARG A 42 -9.85 -0.08 5.02
N SER A 43 -10.11 -1.37 5.05
CA SER A 43 -11.17 -2.00 4.23
C SER A 43 -12.54 -1.35 4.48
N GLY A 44 -13.29 -1.09 3.41
CA GLY A 44 -14.58 -0.38 3.45
C GLY A 44 -14.47 1.15 3.49
N THR A 45 -13.27 1.69 3.70
CA THR A 45 -13.04 3.15 3.79
C THR A 45 -12.02 3.62 2.75
N ASP A 46 -10.86 2.97 2.66
CA ASP A 46 -9.81 3.29 1.67
C ASP A 46 -10.05 2.56 0.34
N PHE A 47 -10.67 1.38 0.40
CA PHE A 47 -10.96 0.52 -0.75
C PHE A 47 -12.07 -0.49 -0.39
N LEU A 48 -12.59 -1.22 -1.39
CA LEU A 48 -13.59 -2.27 -1.19
C LEU A 48 -13.04 -3.66 -1.52
N PHE A 49 -13.42 -4.67 -0.72
CA PHE A 49 -13.21 -6.07 -1.06
C PHE A 49 -14.40 -6.66 -1.80
N ALA A 50 -14.14 -7.46 -2.82
CA ALA A 50 -15.11 -8.28 -3.50
C ALA A 50 -14.76 -9.78 -3.33
N ARG A 51 -15.59 -10.55 -2.63
CA ARG A 51 -15.32 -11.98 -2.36
C ARG A 51 -15.55 -12.89 -3.56
N ASN A 52 -16.25 -12.40 -4.57
CA ASN A 52 -16.60 -13.14 -5.78
C ASN A 52 -16.91 -12.18 -6.92
N GLY A 53 -17.10 -12.73 -8.12
CA GLY A 53 -17.37 -11.93 -9.32
C GLY A 53 -18.67 -11.11 -9.27
N ALA A 54 -19.69 -11.57 -8.55
CA ALA A 54 -20.96 -10.84 -8.41
C ALA A 54 -20.76 -9.58 -7.54
N GLU A 55 -20.06 -9.72 -6.41
CA GLU A 55 -19.68 -8.59 -5.56
C GLU A 55 -18.75 -7.61 -6.30
N MET A 56 -17.77 -8.12 -7.06
CA MET A 56 -16.88 -7.27 -7.86
C MET A 56 -17.68 -6.43 -8.85
N THR A 57 -18.59 -7.06 -9.58
CA THR A 57 -19.47 -6.37 -10.53
C THR A 57 -20.36 -5.35 -9.84
N GLY A 58 -20.92 -5.69 -8.66
CA GLY A 58 -21.74 -4.79 -7.85
C GLY A 58 -20.97 -3.56 -7.38
N HIS A 59 -19.78 -3.76 -6.80
CA HIS A 59 -18.92 -2.67 -6.34
C HIS A 59 -18.46 -1.76 -7.48
N LEU A 60 -18.04 -2.33 -8.61
CA LEU A 60 -17.67 -1.53 -9.78
C LEU A 60 -18.85 -0.69 -10.29
N ARG A 61 -20.06 -1.25 -10.35
CA ARG A 61 -21.27 -0.46 -10.70
C ARG A 61 -21.53 0.66 -9.70
N ASN A 62 -21.40 0.39 -8.39
CA ASN A 62 -21.59 1.42 -7.39
C ASN A 62 -20.57 2.55 -7.53
N VAL A 63 -19.28 2.22 -7.67
CA VAL A 63 -18.22 3.22 -7.87
C VAL A 63 -18.41 4.03 -9.15
N LEU A 64 -18.87 3.41 -10.24
CA LEU A 64 -19.12 4.10 -11.51
C LEU A 64 -20.34 5.02 -11.48
N ASN A 65 -21.36 4.71 -10.69
CA ASN A 65 -22.64 5.44 -10.69
C ASN A 65 -22.82 6.36 -9.47
N ASP A 66 -22.07 6.14 -8.39
CA ASP A 66 -22.08 6.97 -7.18
C ASP A 66 -20.76 7.75 -7.07
N ARG A 67 -20.83 9.02 -7.49
CA ARG A 67 -19.67 9.92 -7.45
C ARG A 67 -19.20 10.21 -6.03
N GLN A 68 -20.11 10.26 -5.05
CA GLN A 68 -19.75 10.56 -3.67
C GLN A 68 -18.97 9.40 -3.06
N LEU A 69 -19.43 8.17 -3.28
CA LEU A 69 -18.70 6.96 -2.89
C LEU A 69 -17.31 6.93 -3.54
N ALA A 70 -17.23 7.15 -4.85
CA ALA A 70 -15.95 7.14 -5.57
C ALA A 70 -14.95 8.17 -5.01
N GLN A 71 -15.43 9.38 -4.74
CA GLN A 71 -14.61 10.44 -4.15
C GLN A 71 -14.17 10.13 -2.72
N ALA A 72 -15.05 9.55 -1.90
CA ALA A 72 -14.73 9.18 -0.52
C ALA A 72 -13.62 8.11 -0.47
N LEU A 73 -13.75 7.05 -1.28
CA LEU A 73 -12.73 6.00 -1.38
C LEU A 73 -11.38 6.55 -1.85
N ALA A 74 -11.39 7.34 -2.94
CA ALA A 74 -10.18 7.96 -3.49
C ALA A 74 -9.47 8.87 -2.47
N ALA A 75 -10.24 9.74 -1.81
CA ALA A 75 -9.70 10.68 -0.83
C ALA A 75 -9.13 9.95 0.40
N SER A 76 -9.85 8.97 0.93
CA SER A 76 -9.42 8.20 2.10
C SER A 76 -8.17 7.37 1.79
N GLY A 77 -8.13 6.70 0.64
CA GLY A 77 -6.97 5.92 0.21
C GLY A 77 -5.73 6.78 0.00
N LEU A 78 -5.88 7.95 -0.64
CA LEU A 78 -4.78 8.89 -0.82
C LEU A 78 -4.27 9.45 0.52
N GLU A 79 -5.18 9.76 1.44
CA GLU A 79 -4.83 10.19 2.80
C GLU A 79 -3.98 9.14 3.52
N THR A 80 -4.38 7.87 3.50
CA THR A 80 -3.59 6.76 4.08
C THR A 80 -2.19 6.68 3.46
N ILE A 81 -2.07 6.82 2.14
CA ILE A 81 -0.77 6.80 1.45
C ILE A 81 0.13 7.94 1.92
N LEU A 82 -0.39 9.17 1.93
CA LEU A 82 0.38 10.35 2.32
C LEU A 82 0.79 10.31 3.79
N ALA A 83 -0.03 9.72 4.65
CA ALA A 83 0.24 9.62 6.07
C ALA A 83 1.31 8.56 6.43
N ARG A 84 1.35 7.42 5.73
CA ARG A 84 2.11 6.24 6.19
C ARG A 84 3.02 5.59 5.14
N HIS A 85 2.80 5.85 3.85
CA HIS A 85 3.41 5.04 2.77
C HIS A 85 4.23 5.85 1.78
N THR A 86 4.73 7.02 2.19
CA THR A 86 5.64 7.81 1.37
C THR A 86 7.08 7.28 1.46
N CYS A 87 7.87 7.46 0.39
CA CYS A 87 9.30 7.13 0.42
C CYS A 87 10.04 7.86 1.53
N ARG A 88 9.62 9.09 1.85
CA ARG A 88 10.19 9.87 2.96
C ARG A 88 9.99 9.16 4.29
N HIS A 89 8.75 8.74 4.60
CA HIS A 89 8.45 8.02 5.84
C HIS A 89 9.27 6.74 5.97
N ARG A 90 9.41 5.96 4.88
CA ARG A 90 10.23 4.74 4.87
C ARG A 90 11.73 5.01 5.02
N ALA A 91 12.24 6.12 4.48
CA ALA A 91 13.62 6.52 4.68
C ALA A 91 13.88 6.92 6.14
N ASP A 92 12.96 7.66 6.75
CA ASP A 92 13.03 8.06 8.15
C ASP A 92 13.02 6.81 9.07
N GLU A 93 12.09 5.86 8.85
CA GLU A 93 12.07 4.58 9.58
C GLU A 93 13.38 3.79 9.43
N LEU A 94 13.97 3.75 8.23
CA LEU A 94 15.24 3.08 7.99
C LEU A 94 16.37 3.75 8.80
N PHE A 95 16.43 5.07 8.82
CA PHE A 95 17.44 5.79 9.60
C PHE A 95 17.26 5.56 11.11
N ASP A 96 16.03 5.50 11.61
CA ASP A 96 15.75 5.18 13.00
C ASP A 96 16.21 3.75 13.37
N ILE A 97 15.95 2.76 12.49
CA ILE A 97 16.43 1.39 12.67
C ILE A 97 17.97 1.35 12.63
N LEU A 98 18.60 2.06 11.69
CA LEU A 98 20.05 2.13 11.60
C LEU A 98 20.66 2.82 12.82
N ALA A 99 20.01 3.83 13.40
CA ALA A 99 20.45 4.45 14.65
C ALA A 99 20.32 3.48 15.83
N ALA A 100 19.22 2.74 15.92
CA ALA A 100 18.99 1.75 16.96
C ALA A 100 19.96 0.56 16.88
N CYS A 101 20.25 0.09 15.68
CA CYS A 101 21.18 -1.02 15.41
C CYS A 101 22.65 -0.58 15.40
N GLY A 102 22.91 0.66 14.98
CA GLY A 102 24.23 1.23 14.71
C GLY A 102 25.10 1.39 15.95
N ASN A 103 24.53 1.33 17.15
CA ASN A 103 25.29 1.37 18.39
C ASN A 103 26.01 0.04 18.75
N ARG A 104 26.05 -0.94 17.83
CA ARG A 104 26.89 -2.14 17.95
C ARG A 104 28.11 -2.20 17.01
N ALA A 105 28.17 -1.37 15.97
CA ALA A 105 29.28 -1.40 14.99
C ALA A 105 29.88 -0.02 14.64
N ALA A 106 29.22 1.10 14.99
CA ALA A 106 29.72 2.45 14.73
C ALA A 106 30.96 2.86 15.56
N ALA A 107 31.45 2.00 16.47
CA ALA A 107 32.71 2.22 17.16
C ALA A 107 33.95 2.06 16.23
N GLU A 108 33.81 1.46 15.05
CA GLU A 108 34.97 1.10 14.21
C GLU A 108 34.99 1.69 12.79
N ILE A 109 33.97 2.44 12.34
CA ILE A 109 33.98 3.01 10.99
C ILE A 109 34.66 4.38 11.00
N LYS A 110 35.93 4.42 10.56
CA LYS A 110 36.65 5.68 10.29
C LYS A 110 35.99 6.44 9.13
N PRO A 111 35.96 7.78 9.17
CA PRO A 111 35.44 8.57 8.07
C PRO A 111 36.33 8.40 6.84
N ALA A 112 35.72 8.13 5.70
CA ALA A 112 36.39 8.17 4.41
C ALA A 112 36.53 9.63 3.98
N THR A 113 37.78 10.05 3.74
CA THR A 113 38.11 11.37 3.20
C THR A 113 37.60 11.46 1.76
N GLU A 114 36.71 12.40 1.45
CA GLU A 114 36.37 12.77 0.08
C GLU A 114 37.63 13.32 -0.62
N ALA A 115 38.08 12.66 -1.67
CA ALA A 115 39.05 13.20 -2.60
C ALA A 115 38.31 13.88 -3.76
N ALA A 116 38.49 15.19 -3.84
CA ALA A 116 38.07 16.00 -4.98
C ALA A 116 38.84 15.62 -6.25
N ALA A 117 38.13 15.38 -7.35
CA ALA A 117 38.52 15.68 -8.73
C ALA A 117 37.30 15.55 -9.66
#